data_AF-A0A7S0ETZ5-F1
#
_entry.id   AF-A0A7S0ETZ5-F1
#
_cell.length_a   1.000
_cell.length_b   1.000
_cell.length_c   1.000
_cell.angle_alpha   90.00
_cell.angle_beta   90.00
_cell.angle_gamma   90.00
#
_symmetry.space_group_name_H-M   'P 1'
#
loop_
_entity.id
_entity.type
_entity.pdbx_description
1 polymer ?
#
loop_
_entity_poly.entity_id
_entity_poly.type
_entity_poly.pdbx_seq_one_letter_code
_entity_poly.pdbx_strand_id
1 'polypeptide(L)'
;AAAAAAAAAAAAAGHPASGDDDYQPNATMIEMVVNFLMRVALLTAEQKEQGNLSEKCVQLLDTALSIWPNAVLKFQYFEKVIEKSDNHAPNIYTGLEIMNTLLQRSMLGAIALNQNAIKLLLDVCLPCDNGKVIDALCRMVSKFVDLPPPLDANECVTKFITWVKEFIDKGLQYVAVQQPQQTTGRVERCSIHNAERVLQALAPKKPEIVDDFAQTLAKVVHKFAREHCQHVQPNRVRQVESQQDTEAQEFTTRILVMGIQLLSTRLNILNDQRKNFIISISGLIERCTQLEKPNDPQVLSEVANIVSSWVTDPNSGLKIVEKTSFVHKMMQFENARNPAPYTIFLQMVYDIISNPSPPEPELVQKVHRACMIGLRCRDPSMRKNFFRYFEGQVNRSLFHR
;
A
#
# COMPACT_ATOMS: atom_id res chain seq x y z
N ALA A 1 -57.51 73.71 -12.23
CA ALA A 1 -56.88 73.28 -10.96
C ALA A 1 -57.47 71.97 -10.39
N ALA A 2 -57.93 71.02 -11.23
CA ALA A 2 -58.51 69.74 -10.77
C ALA A 2 -57.81 68.48 -11.34
N ALA A 3 -56.78 68.63 -12.17
CA ALA A 3 -56.04 67.51 -12.77
C ALA A 3 -54.70 67.20 -12.08
N ALA A 4 -54.22 68.07 -11.18
CA ALA A 4 -52.94 67.87 -10.49
C ALA A 4 -53.06 67.13 -9.15
N ALA A 5 -54.26 66.98 -8.59
CA ALA A 5 -54.47 66.32 -7.29
C ALA A 5 -54.65 64.79 -7.40
N ALA A 6 -54.93 64.25 -8.59
CA ALA A 6 -55.13 62.81 -8.80
C ALA A 6 -53.81 62.04 -9.04
N ALA A 7 -52.73 62.72 -9.43
CA ALA A 7 -51.43 62.10 -9.65
C ALA A 7 -50.61 61.87 -8.36
N ALA A 8 -50.95 62.55 -7.26
CA ALA A 8 -50.24 62.44 -5.99
C ALA A 8 -50.77 61.32 -5.06
N ALA A 9 -51.97 60.79 -5.31
CA ALA A 9 -52.58 59.75 -4.47
C ALA A 9 -52.28 58.31 -4.93
N ALA A 10 -51.71 58.12 -6.13
CA ALA A 10 -51.27 56.80 -6.61
C ALA A 10 -49.88 56.39 -6.10
N ALA A 11 -49.18 57.26 -5.37
CA ALA A 11 -47.82 57.03 -4.87
C ALA A 11 -47.77 56.46 -3.43
N ALA A 12 -48.92 56.14 -2.80
CA ALA A 12 -48.95 55.89 -1.35
C ALA A 12 -49.55 54.55 -0.88
N ALA A 13 -50.01 53.64 -1.75
CA ALA A 13 -50.53 52.36 -1.27
C ALA A 13 -50.43 51.26 -2.32
N GLY A 14 -49.40 50.43 -2.20
CA GLY A 14 -49.24 49.24 -3.05
C GLY A 14 -47.87 48.60 -2.84
N HIS A 15 -47.61 48.07 -1.65
CA HIS A 15 -46.68 46.95 -1.54
C HIS A 15 -47.24 45.79 -2.39
N PRO A 16 -46.42 45.19 -3.26
CA PRO A 16 -46.32 43.75 -3.31
C PRO A 16 -44.99 43.37 -2.67
N ALA A 17 -45.10 42.61 -1.59
CA ALA A 17 -44.07 41.76 -0.98
C ALA A 17 -42.67 41.85 -1.60
N SER A 18 -41.76 42.53 -0.91
CA SER A 18 -40.34 42.16 -0.90
C SER A 18 -40.20 40.78 -0.26
N GLY A 19 -40.56 39.74 -1.01
CA GLY A 19 -40.35 38.35 -0.65
C GLY A 19 -38.92 37.97 -1.00
N ASP A 20 -38.12 37.76 0.03
CA ASP A 20 -36.84 37.04 0.02
C ASP A 20 -35.88 37.40 -1.13
N ASP A 21 -35.11 38.48 -0.94
CA ASP A 21 -33.73 38.48 -1.44
C ASP A 21 -33.00 37.35 -0.70
N ASP A 22 -33.02 36.15 -1.30
CA ASP A 22 -32.12 35.05 -0.94
C ASP A 22 -30.70 35.61 -0.87
N TYR A 23 -30.20 35.87 0.34
CA TYR A 23 -28.85 36.37 0.56
C TYR A 23 -27.86 35.32 0.05
N GLN A 24 -27.42 35.46 -1.19
CA GLN A 24 -26.33 34.68 -1.76
C GLN A 24 -25.02 35.40 -1.46
N PRO A 25 -24.10 34.79 -0.71
CA PRO A 25 -22.79 35.38 -0.44
C PRO A 25 -22.09 35.73 -1.77
N ASN A 26 -21.55 36.94 -1.88
CA ASN A 26 -20.81 37.32 -3.08
C ASN A 26 -19.54 36.46 -3.24
N ALA A 27 -18.96 36.43 -4.44
CA ALA A 27 -17.78 35.60 -4.73
C ALA A 27 -16.60 35.84 -3.76
N THR A 28 -16.40 37.08 -3.32
CA THR A 28 -15.36 37.44 -2.34
C THR A 28 -15.63 36.85 -0.96
N MET A 29 -16.88 36.88 -0.50
CA MET A 29 -17.29 36.27 0.78
C MET A 29 -17.12 34.75 0.74
N ILE A 30 -17.49 34.12 -0.37
CA ILE A 30 -17.29 32.67 -0.59
C ILE A 30 -15.79 32.33 -0.50
N GLU A 31 -14.93 33.08 -1.21
CA GLU A 31 -13.48 32.89 -1.14
C GLU A 31 -12.95 33.09 0.29
N MET A 32 -13.42 34.10 1.01
CA MET A 32 -12.99 34.36 2.39
C MET A 32 -13.34 33.19 3.31
N VAL A 33 -14.55 32.64 3.21
CA VAL A 33 -14.99 31.50 4.02
C VAL A 33 -14.15 30.25 3.73
N VAL A 34 -14.01 29.88 2.45
CA VAL A 34 -13.30 28.67 2.04
C VAL A 34 -11.80 28.76 2.41
N ASN A 35 -11.16 29.90 2.18
CA ASN A 35 -9.76 30.11 2.56
C ASN A 35 -9.56 30.22 4.07
N PHE A 36 -10.53 30.77 4.80
CA PHE A 36 -10.50 30.78 6.27
C PHE A 36 -10.58 29.37 6.83
N LEU A 37 -11.52 28.54 6.36
CA LEU A 37 -11.65 27.15 6.78
C LEU A 37 -10.37 26.35 6.53
N MET A 38 -9.75 26.53 5.36
CA MET A 38 -8.47 25.89 5.04
C MET A 38 -7.34 26.32 6.00
N ARG A 39 -7.24 27.63 6.30
CA ARG A 39 -6.22 28.14 7.23
C ARG A 39 -6.43 27.63 8.65
N VAL A 40 -7.66 27.68 9.15
CA VAL A 40 -8.00 27.21 10.50
C VAL A 40 -7.79 25.71 10.63
N ALA A 41 -8.13 24.91 9.61
CA ALA A 41 -7.85 23.48 9.61
C ALA A 41 -6.35 23.21 9.83
N LEU A 42 -5.48 23.91 9.11
CA LEU A 42 -4.02 23.77 9.25
C LEU A 42 -3.48 24.32 10.58
N LEU A 43 -4.00 25.45 11.07
CA LEU A 43 -3.60 26.04 12.36
C LEU A 43 -3.95 25.17 13.57
N THR A 44 -5.10 24.51 13.50
CA THR A 44 -5.68 23.77 14.64
C THR A 44 -5.29 22.29 14.61
N ALA A 45 -4.57 21.84 13.58
CA ALA A 45 -4.08 20.47 13.47
C ALA A 45 -3.13 20.06 14.61
N GLU A 46 -2.47 21.01 15.27
CA GLU A 46 -1.54 20.76 16.38
C GLU A 46 -2.22 20.68 17.75
N GLN A 47 -3.35 21.38 17.93
CA GLN A 47 -3.94 21.58 19.24
C GLN A 47 -4.82 20.39 19.65
N LYS A 48 -4.21 19.37 20.25
CA LYS A 48 -4.92 18.21 20.84
C LYS A 48 -6.03 18.63 21.82
N GLU A 49 -5.90 19.78 22.48
CA GLU A 49 -6.91 20.34 23.39
C GLU A 49 -8.18 20.84 22.67
N GLN A 50 -8.14 21.07 21.36
CA GLN A 50 -9.27 21.62 20.60
C GLN A 50 -10.24 20.56 20.02
N GLY A 51 -10.09 19.27 20.37
CA GLY A 51 -11.12 18.24 20.10
C GLY A 51 -11.51 18.09 18.63
N ASN A 52 -10.63 17.47 17.83
CA ASN A 52 -10.82 17.18 16.39
C ASN A 52 -11.31 18.39 15.56
N LEU A 53 -10.96 19.61 15.97
CA LEU A 53 -11.39 20.83 15.27
C LEU A 53 -10.88 20.88 13.83
N SER A 54 -9.65 20.45 13.57
CA SER A 54 -9.10 20.36 12.21
C SER A 54 -9.93 19.43 11.32
N GLU A 55 -10.36 18.28 11.82
CA GLU A 55 -11.23 17.34 11.11
C GLU A 55 -12.60 17.95 10.81
N LYS A 56 -13.20 18.63 11.79
CA LYS A 56 -14.47 19.36 11.59
C LYS A 56 -14.32 20.49 10.57
N CYS A 57 -13.19 21.22 10.57
CA CYS A 57 -12.92 22.26 9.58
C CYS A 57 -12.80 21.67 8.17
N VAL A 58 -12.20 20.48 8.00
CA VAL A 58 -12.16 19.79 6.71
C VAL A 58 -13.56 19.33 6.27
N GLN A 59 -14.40 18.82 7.19
CA GLN A 59 -15.78 18.47 6.88
C GLN A 59 -16.64 19.69 6.49
N LEU A 60 -16.45 20.81 7.17
CA LEU A 60 -17.09 22.08 6.82
C LEU A 60 -16.58 22.61 5.48
N LEU A 61 -15.29 22.45 5.18
CA LEU A 61 -14.72 22.77 3.88
C LEU A 61 -15.34 21.91 2.77
N ASP A 62 -15.50 20.61 2.99
CA ASP A 62 -16.19 19.72 2.05
C ASP A 62 -17.63 20.15 1.80
N THR A 63 -18.36 20.51 2.86
CA THR A 63 -19.74 21.02 2.76
C THR A 63 -19.79 22.35 2.00
N ALA A 64 -18.88 23.27 2.30
CA ALA A 64 -18.77 24.56 1.63
C ALA A 64 -18.46 24.40 0.14
N LEU A 65 -17.54 23.50 -0.23
CA LEU A 65 -17.21 23.21 -1.63
C LEU A 65 -18.34 22.49 -2.36
N SER A 66 -19.19 21.74 -1.64
CA SER A 66 -20.41 21.16 -2.22
C SER A 66 -21.44 22.22 -2.60
N ILE A 67 -21.47 23.35 -1.88
CA ILE A 67 -22.37 24.48 -2.16
C ILE A 67 -21.75 25.41 -3.22
N TRP A 68 -20.42 25.59 -3.17
CA TRP A 68 -19.67 26.51 -4.03
C TRP A 68 -18.58 25.81 -4.84
N PRO A 69 -18.93 25.13 -5.95
CA PRO A 69 -17.98 24.38 -6.78
C PRO A 69 -17.03 25.26 -7.59
N ASN A 70 -17.27 26.58 -7.67
CA ASN A 70 -16.39 27.52 -8.40
C ASN A 70 -15.49 28.35 -7.45
N ALA A 71 -15.38 27.97 -6.18
CA ALA A 71 -14.60 28.71 -5.20
C ALA A 71 -13.09 28.65 -5.50
N VAL A 72 -12.42 29.81 -5.41
CA VAL A 72 -10.96 29.91 -5.63
C VAL A 72 -10.20 29.73 -4.32
N LEU A 73 -9.36 28.70 -4.27
CA LEU A 73 -8.50 28.36 -3.14
C LEU A 73 -7.10 28.97 -3.32
N LYS A 74 -6.60 29.64 -2.28
CA LYS A 74 -5.27 30.29 -2.24
C LYS A 74 -4.31 29.45 -1.41
N PHE A 75 -3.46 28.66 -2.08
CA PHE A 75 -2.55 27.71 -1.43
C PHE A 75 -1.27 28.32 -0.83
N GLN A 76 -1.02 29.62 -0.98
CA GLN A 76 0.21 30.25 -0.47
C GLN A 76 0.43 30.02 1.05
N TYR A 77 -0.65 30.03 1.84
CA TYR A 77 -0.57 29.70 3.27
C TYR A 77 -0.35 28.19 3.49
N PHE A 78 -1.05 27.36 2.72
CA PHE A 78 -0.94 25.91 2.74
C PHE A 78 0.52 25.49 2.51
N GLU A 79 1.13 25.96 1.43
CA GLU A 79 2.52 25.65 1.06
C GLU A 79 3.48 26.05 2.19
N LYS A 80 3.34 27.26 2.74
CA LYS A 80 4.17 27.75 3.83
C LYS A 80 4.05 26.90 5.12
N VAL A 81 2.87 26.37 5.42
CA VAL A 81 2.69 25.49 6.58
C VAL A 81 3.32 24.12 6.31
N ILE A 82 3.08 23.53 5.15
CA ILE A 82 3.62 22.21 4.79
C ILE A 82 5.15 22.24 4.70
N GLU A 83 5.74 23.29 4.11
CA GLU A 83 7.20 23.47 4.01
C GLU A 83 7.87 23.53 5.39
N LYS A 84 7.20 24.12 6.38
CA LYS A 84 7.68 24.23 7.76
C LYS A 84 7.37 23.02 8.62
N SER A 85 6.55 22.08 8.12
CA SER A 85 6.05 20.94 8.87
C SER A 85 7.04 19.77 8.89
N ASP A 86 8.34 20.05 9.06
CA ASP A 86 9.38 19.02 9.03
C ASP A 86 9.08 17.96 10.10
N ASN A 87 8.65 16.77 9.65
CA ASN A 87 8.14 15.67 10.46
C ASN A 87 6.87 15.93 11.31
N HIS A 88 6.12 17.01 11.03
CA HIS A 88 4.88 17.33 11.75
C HIS A 88 3.66 16.60 11.14
N ALA A 89 3.48 15.33 11.51
CA ALA A 89 2.43 14.46 10.93
C ALA A 89 0.99 15.03 10.93
N PRO A 90 0.48 15.71 11.98
CA PRO A 90 -0.88 16.27 11.94
C PRO A 90 -1.14 17.32 10.85
N ASN A 91 -0.18 18.21 10.59
CA ASN A 91 -0.29 19.24 9.54
C ASN A 91 -0.25 18.60 8.15
N ILE A 92 0.65 17.63 7.96
CA ILE A 92 0.76 16.85 6.72
C ILE A 92 -0.53 16.08 6.46
N TYR A 93 -1.05 15.37 7.48
CA TYR A 93 -2.30 14.62 7.39
C TYR A 93 -3.48 15.56 7.02
N THR A 94 -3.61 16.68 7.71
CA THR A 94 -4.66 17.66 7.42
C THR A 94 -4.53 18.22 6.00
N GLY A 95 -3.30 18.49 5.55
CA GLY A 95 -3.02 18.91 4.19
C GLY A 95 -3.46 17.88 3.14
N LEU A 96 -3.17 16.60 3.39
CA LEU A 96 -3.63 15.49 2.53
C LEU A 96 -5.15 15.34 2.54
N GLU A 97 -5.82 15.52 3.68
CA GLU A 97 -7.29 15.45 3.75
C GLU A 97 -7.96 16.59 2.99
N ILE A 98 -7.39 17.80 3.03
CA ILE A 98 -7.83 18.93 2.20
C ILE A 98 -7.70 18.54 0.71
N MET A 99 -6.54 17.99 0.29
CA MET A 99 -6.36 17.56 -1.10
C MET A 99 -7.30 16.42 -1.51
N ASN A 100 -7.51 15.43 -0.63
CA ASN A 100 -8.45 14.33 -0.84
C ASN A 100 -9.89 14.82 -1.00
N THR A 101 -10.26 15.90 -0.32
CA THR A 101 -11.57 16.56 -0.42
C THR A 101 -11.71 17.24 -1.79
N LEU A 102 -10.69 17.97 -2.23
CA LEU A 102 -10.69 18.64 -3.54
C LEU A 102 -10.78 17.66 -4.71
N LEU A 103 -10.08 16.53 -4.62
CA LEU A 103 -10.16 15.45 -5.60
C LEU A 103 -11.54 14.82 -5.66
N GLN A 104 -12.16 14.59 -4.49
CA GLN A 104 -13.50 14.00 -4.39
C GLN A 104 -14.58 14.90 -5.01
N ARG A 105 -14.38 16.21 -4.95
CA ARG A 105 -15.27 17.20 -5.58
C ARG A 105 -14.89 17.51 -7.04
N SER A 106 -13.90 16.81 -7.61
CA SER A 106 -13.42 17.00 -8.99
C SER A 106 -13.04 18.45 -9.31
N MET A 107 -12.45 19.16 -8.34
CA MET A 107 -11.99 20.56 -8.47
C MET A 107 -10.71 20.66 -9.30
N LEU A 108 -10.72 20.13 -10.54
CA LEU A 108 -9.52 19.95 -11.38
C LEU A 108 -8.82 21.28 -11.69
N GLY A 109 -9.57 22.37 -11.87
CA GLY A 109 -8.99 23.70 -12.10
C GLY A 109 -8.17 24.20 -10.91
N ALA A 110 -8.67 24.02 -9.69
CA ALA A 110 -7.91 24.39 -8.48
C ALA A 110 -6.68 23.50 -8.30
N ILE A 111 -6.77 22.20 -8.61
CA ILE A 111 -5.64 21.27 -8.54
C ILE A 111 -4.56 21.64 -9.57
N ALA A 112 -4.97 21.93 -10.81
CA ALA A 112 -4.07 22.29 -11.89
C ALA A 112 -3.31 23.61 -11.63
N LEU A 113 -3.92 24.56 -10.91
CA LEU A 113 -3.28 25.82 -10.52
C LEU A 113 -2.30 25.66 -9.36
N ASN A 114 -2.47 24.63 -8.51
CA ASN A 114 -1.72 24.46 -7.27
C ASN A 114 -0.78 23.24 -7.33
N GLN A 115 -0.03 23.13 -8.43
CA GLN A 115 0.91 22.03 -8.70
C GLN A 115 2.05 21.96 -7.67
N ASN A 116 2.54 23.10 -7.19
CA ASN A 116 3.63 23.18 -6.22
C ASN A 116 3.23 22.57 -4.87
N ALA A 117 2.01 22.86 -4.40
CA ALA A 117 1.47 22.26 -3.17
C ALA A 117 1.43 20.73 -3.22
N ILE A 118 1.07 20.14 -4.36
CA ILE A 118 1.03 18.67 -4.53
C ILE A 118 2.43 18.09 -4.47
N LYS A 119 3.38 18.68 -5.20
CA LYS A 119 4.78 18.22 -5.19
C LYS A 119 5.40 18.32 -3.79
N LEU A 120 5.17 19.44 -3.11
CA LEU A 120 5.63 19.66 -1.74
C LEU A 120 5.06 18.63 -0.77
N LEU A 121 3.76 18.30 -0.87
CA LEU A 121 3.16 17.24 -0.06
C LEU A 121 3.84 15.88 -0.30
N LEU A 122 4.09 15.52 -1.56
CA LEU A 122 4.79 14.26 -1.88
C LEU A 122 6.17 14.24 -1.22
N ASP A 123 6.95 15.30 -1.37
CA ASP A 123 8.31 15.37 -0.82
C ASP A 123 8.32 15.29 0.72
N VAL A 124 7.40 15.96 1.42
CA VAL A 124 7.30 15.93 2.90
C VAL A 124 6.72 14.60 3.42
N CYS A 125 5.86 13.93 2.65
CA CYS A 125 5.32 12.62 3.03
C CYS A 125 6.36 11.50 2.94
N LEU A 126 7.38 11.64 2.07
CA LEU A 126 8.36 10.58 1.82
C LEU A 126 9.05 10.11 3.12
N PRO A 127 9.70 10.99 3.91
CA PRO A 127 10.34 10.58 5.17
C PRO A 127 9.39 10.45 6.36
N CYS A 128 8.09 10.74 6.21
CA CYS A 128 7.16 10.86 7.33
C CYS A 128 6.78 9.50 7.92
N ASP A 129 7.15 9.27 9.18
CA ASP A 129 6.82 8.05 9.92
C ASP A 129 5.46 8.18 10.62
N ASN A 130 4.38 8.09 9.84
CA ASN A 130 3.01 8.04 10.37
C ASN A 130 2.07 7.25 9.45
N GLY A 131 1.47 6.18 9.97
CA GLY A 131 0.52 5.34 9.25
C GLY A 131 -0.66 6.10 8.63
N LYS A 132 -1.23 7.08 9.35
CA LYS A 132 -2.37 7.87 8.85
C LYS A 132 -2.00 8.75 7.66
N VAL A 133 -0.78 9.29 7.67
CA VAL A 133 -0.25 10.14 6.59
C VAL A 133 -0.08 9.31 5.33
N ILE A 134 0.57 8.14 5.41
CA ILE A 134 0.76 7.29 4.23
C ILE A 134 -0.57 6.73 3.70
N ASP A 135 -1.53 6.41 4.57
CA ASP A 135 -2.87 5.98 4.13
C ASP A 135 -3.63 7.11 3.43
N ALA A 136 -3.58 8.33 3.96
CA ALA A 136 -4.16 9.51 3.31
C ALA A 136 -3.49 9.82 1.96
N LEU A 137 -2.16 9.65 1.87
CA LEU A 137 -1.42 9.78 0.62
C LEU A 137 -1.85 8.72 -0.41
N CYS A 138 -1.95 7.46 -0.01
CA CYS A 138 -2.42 6.37 -0.88
C CYS A 138 -3.84 6.62 -1.41
N ARG A 139 -4.73 7.17 -0.57
CA ARG A 139 -6.07 7.61 -1.00
C ARG A 139 -5.99 8.73 -2.03
N MET A 140 -5.12 9.72 -1.81
CA MET A 140 -4.92 10.84 -2.73
C MET A 140 -4.44 10.34 -4.10
N VAL A 141 -3.38 9.52 -4.12
CA VAL A 141 -2.84 8.91 -5.36
C VAL A 141 -3.91 8.09 -6.07
N SER A 142 -4.66 7.27 -5.32
CA SER A 142 -5.73 6.43 -5.88
C SER A 142 -6.84 7.25 -6.53
N LYS A 143 -7.28 8.34 -5.89
CA LYS A 143 -8.30 9.24 -6.43
C LYS A 143 -7.81 9.99 -7.67
N PHE A 144 -6.54 10.44 -7.68
CA PHE A 144 -5.95 11.11 -8.84
C PHE A 144 -5.92 10.22 -10.09
N VAL A 145 -5.62 8.92 -9.91
CA VAL A 145 -5.59 7.96 -11.02
C VAL A 145 -6.98 7.58 -11.52
N ASP A 146 -8.00 7.62 -10.65
CA ASP A 146 -9.40 7.35 -11.00
C ASP A 146 -10.12 8.53 -11.66
N LEU A 147 -9.47 9.70 -11.78
CA LEU A 147 -10.09 10.87 -12.38
C LEU A 147 -10.52 10.53 -13.82
N PRO A 148 -11.82 10.70 -14.16
CA PRO A 148 -12.29 10.43 -15.50
C PRO A 148 -11.58 11.37 -16.47
N PRO A 149 -11.08 10.88 -17.61
CA PRO A 149 -10.42 11.73 -18.58
C PRO A 149 -11.44 12.60 -19.32
N PRO A 150 -11.29 13.94 -19.30
CA PRO A 150 -11.50 14.74 -20.49
C PRO A 150 -10.14 15.14 -21.08
N LEU A 151 -10.10 15.32 -22.40
CA LEU A 151 -8.90 15.48 -23.23
C LEU A 151 -7.97 16.64 -22.82
N ASP A 152 -8.42 17.59 -21.99
CA ASP A 152 -7.65 18.74 -21.49
C ASP A 152 -6.97 18.51 -20.13
N ALA A 153 -7.34 17.45 -19.39
CA ALA A 153 -6.78 17.10 -18.07
C ALA A 153 -5.59 16.12 -18.14
N ASN A 154 -5.25 15.62 -19.34
CA ASN A 154 -4.17 14.66 -19.55
C ASN A 154 -2.82 15.18 -19.05
N GLU A 155 -2.53 16.48 -19.23
CA GLU A 155 -1.23 17.04 -18.84
C GLU A 155 -1.06 17.08 -17.31
N CYS A 156 -2.10 17.46 -16.56
CA CYS A 156 -2.06 17.50 -15.10
C CYS A 156 -1.91 16.10 -14.50
N VAL A 157 -2.68 15.12 -15.00
CA VAL A 157 -2.60 13.72 -14.54
C VAL A 157 -1.24 13.12 -14.90
N THR A 158 -0.74 13.38 -16.12
CA THR A 158 0.58 12.90 -16.54
C THR A 158 1.70 13.49 -15.68
N LYS A 159 1.69 14.80 -15.43
CA LYS A 159 2.66 15.46 -14.53
C LYS A 159 2.61 14.88 -13.11
N PHE A 160 1.41 14.65 -12.59
CA PHE A 160 1.23 14.04 -11.28
C PHE A 160 1.83 12.63 -11.23
N ILE A 161 1.54 11.79 -12.23
CA ILE A 161 2.13 10.44 -12.32
C ILE A 161 3.65 10.53 -12.39
N THR A 162 4.22 11.48 -13.12
CA THR A 162 5.68 11.71 -13.15
C THR A 162 6.22 12.03 -11.75
N TRP A 163 5.60 12.92 -10.98
CA TRP A 163 6.04 13.21 -9.61
C TRP A 163 5.89 12.01 -8.68
N VAL A 164 4.85 11.19 -8.85
CA VAL A 164 4.70 9.94 -8.09
C VAL A 164 5.81 8.95 -8.44
N LYS A 165 6.19 8.85 -9.72
CA LYS A 165 7.36 8.05 -10.13
C LYS A 165 8.66 8.61 -9.53
N GLU A 166 8.86 9.92 -9.51
CA GLU A 166 10.02 10.55 -8.84
C GLU A 166 10.02 10.28 -7.32
N PHE A 167 8.86 10.34 -6.67
CA PHE A 167 8.70 10.00 -5.25
C PHE A 167 9.11 8.55 -4.96
N ILE A 168 8.62 7.60 -5.78
CA ILE A 168 8.95 6.18 -5.65
C ILE A 168 10.44 5.96 -5.89
N ASP A 169 10.99 6.56 -6.95
CA ASP A 169 12.41 6.47 -7.30
C ASP A 169 13.30 6.97 -6.16
N LYS A 170 13.04 8.18 -5.62
CA LYS A 170 13.75 8.72 -4.45
C LYS A 170 13.70 7.78 -3.25
N GLY A 171 12.53 7.21 -2.94
CA GLY A 171 12.35 6.28 -1.82
C GLY A 171 13.09 4.96 -2.00
N LEU A 172 13.07 4.37 -3.19
CA LEU A 172 13.73 3.09 -3.45
C LEU A 172 15.26 3.23 -3.68
N GLN A 173 15.73 4.40 -4.13
CA GLN A 173 17.15 4.67 -4.37
C GLN A 173 18.03 4.58 -3.11
N TYR A 174 17.46 4.73 -1.90
CA TYR A 174 18.19 4.50 -0.65
C TYR A 174 18.83 3.11 -0.58
N VAL A 175 18.30 2.11 -1.31
CA VAL A 175 18.91 0.78 -1.43
C VAL A 175 20.03 0.73 -2.47
N ALA A 176 19.94 1.52 -3.54
CA ALA A 176 20.94 1.53 -4.62
C ALA A 176 22.23 2.25 -4.24
N VAL A 177 22.15 3.29 -3.39
CA VAL A 177 23.30 4.13 -3.00
C VAL A 177 24.11 3.52 -1.85
N GLN A 178 23.49 2.67 -1.03
CA GLN A 178 24.16 2.12 0.16
C GLN A 178 25.01 0.89 -0.15
N GLN A 179 26.23 0.86 0.41
CA GLN A 179 27.09 -0.33 0.34
C GLN A 179 26.47 -1.51 1.10
N PRO A 180 26.72 -2.78 0.69
CA PRO A 180 26.07 -3.98 1.26
C PRO A 180 26.25 -4.22 2.77
N GLN A 181 27.10 -3.45 3.45
CA GLN A 181 27.45 -3.62 4.87
C GLN A 181 26.93 -2.50 5.80
N GLN A 182 26.35 -1.42 5.27
CA GLN A 182 25.77 -0.36 6.10
C GLN A 182 24.31 -0.64 6.42
N THR A 183 23.94 -0.52 7.69
CA THR A 183 22.54 -0.62 8.13
C THR A 183 21.76 0.60 7.67
N THR A 184 20.63 0.37 7.03
CA THR A 184 19.69 1.42 6.63
C THR A 184 19.25 2.22 7.88
N GLY A 185 19.20 3.56 7.83
CA GLY A 185 18.69 4.35 8.95
C GLY A 185 17.16 4.32 9.01
N ARG A 186 16.58 4.91 10.07
CA ARG A 186 15.12 4.89 10.29
C ARG A 186 14.37 5.68 9.22
N VAL A 187 14.86 6.87 8.88
CA VAL A 187 14.24 7.74 7.87
C VAL A 187 14.27 7.07 6.50
N GLU A 188 15.38 6.43 6.13
CA GLU A 188 15.50 5.72 4.86
C GLU A 188 14.57 4.50 4.81
N ARG A 189 14.44 3.73 5.91
CA ARG A 189 13.45 2.63 5.99
C ARG A 189 12.03 3.16 5.81
N CYS A 190 11.69 4.27 6.45
CA CYS A 190 10.38 4.91 6.32
C CYS A 190 10.11 5.32 4.85
N SER A 191 11.06 5.97 4.20
CA SER A 191 10.95 6.37 2.78
C SER A 191 10.77 5.18 1.84
N ILE A 192 11.50 4.09 2.06
CA ILE A 192 11.36 2.85 1.27
C ILE A 192 9.97 2.26 1.47
N HIS A 193 9.51 2.12 2.72
CA HIS A 193 8.19 1.61 3.04
C HIS A 193 7.06 2.47 2.43
N ASN A 194 7.18 3.80 2.52
CA ASN A 194 6.20 4.72 1.96
C ASN A 194 6.17 4.64 0.41
N ALA A 195 7.32 4.48 -0.25
CA ALA A 195 7.37 4.23 -1.69
C ALA A 195 6.66 2.91 -2.08
N GLU A 196 6.90 1.82 -1.35
CA GLU A 196 6.22 0.54 -1.59
C GLU A 196 4.71 0.61 -1.32
N ARG A 197 4.27 1.36 -0.30
CA ARG A 197 2.85 1.60 -0.01
C ARG A 197 2.13 2.33 -1.15
N VAL A 198 2.79 3.34 -1.74
CA VAL A 198 2.25 4.05 -2.91
C VAL A 198 2.19 3.12 -4.13
N LEU A 199 3.22 2.30 -4.36
CA LEU A 199 3.21 1.27 -5.41
C LEU A 199 2.09 0.26 -5.22
N GLN A 200 1.83 -0.18 -3.98
CA GLN A 200 0.73 -1.07 -3.64
C GLN A 200 -0.64 -0.45 -3.96
N ALA A 201 -0.82 0.84 -3.68
CA ALA A 201 -2.05 1.56 -4.03
C ALA A 201 -2.26 1.68 -5.55
N LEU A 202 -1.16 1.78 -6.32
CA LEU A 202 -1.20 1.86 -7.78
C LEU A 202 -1.35 0.50 -8.48
N ALA A 203 -0.85 -0.59 -7.87
CA ALA A 203 -0.82 -1.93 -8.45
C ALA A 203 -2.13 -2.40 -9.11
N PRO A 204 -3.34 -2.24 -8.52
CA PRO A 204 -4.58 -2.70 -9.15
C PRO A 204 -5.03 -1.86 -10.35
N LYS A 205 -4.57 -0.60 -10.48
CA LYS A 205 -5.05 0.37 -11.47
C LYS A 205 -4.05 0.65 -12.59
N LYS A 206 -2.76 0.65 -12.23
CA LYS A 206 -1.61 1.02 -13.06
C LYS A 206 -0.46 0.04 -12.83
N PRO A 207 -0.65 -1.26 -13.14
CA PRO A 207 0.38 -2.29 -12.91
C PRO A 207 1.70 -1.98 -13.62
N GLU A 208 1.67 -1.24 -14.73
CA GLU A 208 2.84 -0.82 -15.51
C GLU A 208 3.80 0.06 -14.70
N ILE A 209 3.29 0.86 -13.76
CA ILE A 209 4.15 1.68 -12.89
C ILE A 209 4.94 0.78 -11.95
N VAL A 210 4.35 -0.30 -11.45
CA VAL A 210 5.06 -1.27 -10.60
C VAL A 210 6.11 -2.02 -11.42
N ASP A 211 5.81 -2.33 -12.68
CA ASP A 211 6.73 -3.00 -13.59
C ASP A 211 8.01 -2.17 -13.84
N ASP A 212 7.87 -0.84 -14.00
CA ASP A 212 9.00 0.09 -14.15
C ASP A 212 10.01 0.00 -12.98
N PHE A 213 9.53 -0.28 -11.76
CA PHE A 213 10.35 -0.35 -10.55
C PHE A 213 10.69 -1.79 -10.10
N ALA A 214 10.26 -2.82 -10.84
CA ALA A 214 10.36 -4.22 -10.41
C ALA A 214 11.79 -4.67 -10.11
N GLN A 215 12.77 -4.26 -10.92
CA GLN A 215 14.18 -4.62 -10.69
C GLN A 215 14.75 -3.93 -9.44
N THR A 216 14.35 -2.70 -9.16
CA THR A 216 14.79 -1.97 -7.95
C THR A 216 14.15 -2.60 -6.71
N LEU A 217 12.86 -2.92 -6.76
CA LEU A 217 12.17 -3.67 -5.70
C LEU A 217 12.85 -5.02 -5.42
N ALA A 218 13.31 -5.73 -6.45
CA ALA A 218 14.00 -7.01 -6.24
C ALA A 218 15.33 -6.83 -5.48
N LYS A 219 16.03 -5.71 -5.68
CA LYS A 219 17.21 -5.33 -4.88
C LYS A 219 16.82 -4.98 -3.45
N VAL A 220 15.71 -4.27 -3.24
CA VAL A 220 15.15 -3.98 -1.91
C VAL A 220 14.88 -5.28 -1.17
N VAL A 221 14.08 -6.19 -1.75
CA VAL A 221 13.80 -7.50 -1.16
C VAL A 221 15.10 -8.26 -0.88
N HIS A 222 16.07 -8.24 -1.80
CA HIS A 222 17.34 -8.93 -1.57
C HIS A 222 18.09 -8.39 -0.35
N LYS A 223 18.19 -7.07 -0.20
CA LYS A 223 18.83 -6.42 0.96
C LYS A 223 18.08 -6.73 2.26
N PHE A 224 16.77 -6.46 2.30
CA PHE A 224 15.99 -6.62 3.53
C PHE A 224 15.78 -8.08 3.92
N ALA A 225 15.78 -9.03 2.98
CA ALA A 225 15.82 -10.46 3.31
C ALA A 225 17.10 -10.85 4.05
N ARG A 226 18.25 -10.30 3.64
CA ARG A 226 19.54 -10.50 4.33
C ARG A 226 19.56 -9.82 5.69
N GLU A 227 19.11 -8.57 5.79
CA GLU A 227 19.00 -7.85 7.06
C GLU A 227 18.09 -8.64 8.02
N HIS A 228 16.89 -9.04 7.59
CA HIS A 228 15.96 -9.84 8.38
C HIS A 228 16.62 -11.14 8.88
N CYS A 229 17.28 -11.92 8.01
CA CYS A 229 17.99 -13.13 8.41
C CYS A 229 19.13 -12.89 9.42
N GLN A 230 19.79 -11.72 9.40
CA GLN A 230 20.86 -11.38 10.34
C GLN A 230 20.32 -11.03 11.73
N HIS A 231 19.20 -10.31 11.80
CA HIS A 231 18.59 -9.91 13.07
C HIS A 231 18.02 -11.11 13.82
N VAL A 232 17.53 -12.09 13.09
CA VAL A 232 16.80 -13.24 13.64
C VAL A 232 17.76 -14.37 14.09
N GLN A 233 19.09 -14.13 14.13
CA GLN A 233 20.09 -15.12 14.59
C GLN A 233 19.95 -15.52 16.08
N PRO A 234 20.17 -16.79 16.43
CA PRO A 234 19.87 -17.35 17.76
C PRO A 234 20.70 -16.74 18.91
N ASN A 235 21.88 -16.18 18.63
CA ASN A 235 22.73 -15.55 19.66
C ASN A 235 22.23 -14.17 20.13
N ARG A 236 21.39 -13.47 19.35
CA ARG A 236 20.85 -12.15 19.75
C ARG A 236 19.59 -12.24 20.62
N VAL A 237 18.82 -13.33 20.53
CA VAL A 237 17.60 -13.56 21.33
C VAL A 237 17.88 -13.62 22.85
N ARG A 238 19.16 -13.75 23.26
CA ARG A 238 19.59 -13.73 24.67
C ARG A 238 20.04 -12.37 25.19
N GLN A 239 20.16 -11.36 24.32
CA GLN A 239 20.44 -9.98 24.74
C GLN A 239 19.12 -9.21 24.87
N VAL A 240 19.05 -8.28 25.82
CA VAL A 240 17.90 -7.39 25.99
C VAL A 240 17.73 -6.58 24.70
N GLU A 241 16.75 -6.93 23.87
CA GLU A 241 16.42 -6.20 22.64
C GLU A 241 16.09 -4.75 23.04
N SER A 242 16.83 -3.78 22.50
CA SER A 242 16.50 -2.37 22.72
C SER A 242 15.20 -2.03 21.98
N GLN A 243 14.44 -1.02 22.45
CA GLN A 243 13.22 -0.57 21.76
C GLN A 243 13.51 -0.15 20.30
N GLN A 244 14.67 0.45 20.05
CA GLN A 244 15.11 0.86 18.71
C GLN A 244 15.35 -0.34 17.76
N ASP A 245 15.90 -1.45 18.28
CA ASP A 245 16.11 -2.65 17.47
C ASP A 245 14.79 -3.31 17.08
N THR A 246 13.80 -3.27 17.97
CA THR A 246 12.46 -3.82 17.73
C THR A 246 11.72 -3.05 16.63
N GLU A 247 11.73 -1.72 16.69
CA GLU A 247 11.13 -0.85 15.66
C GLU A 247 11.82 -1.04 14.31
N ALA A 248 13.15 -1.12 14.27
CA ALA A 248 13.89 -1.36 13.04
C ALA A 248 13.59 -2.73 12.41
N GLN A 249 13.39 -3.76 13.24
CA GLN A 249 12.96 -5.08 12.79
C GLN A 249 11.53 -5.07 12.23
N GLU A 250 10.61 -4.34 12.86
CA GLU A 250 9.24 -4.19 12.38
C GLU A 250 9.19 -3.53 11.00
N PHE A 251 9.92 -2.43 10.81
CA PHE A 251 10.08 -1.79 9.50
C PHE A 251 10.67 -2.75 8.45
N THR A 252 11.72 -3.48 8.82
CA THR A 252 12.38 -4.45 7.94
C THR A 252 11.40 -5.53 7.48
N THR A 253 10.53 -6.01 8.39
CA THR A 253 9.52 -7.01 8.12
C THR A 253 8.43 -6.47 7.19
N ARG A 254 7.92 -5.26 7.46
CA ARG A 254 6.91 -4.60 6.61
C ARG A 254 7.40 -4.37 5.18
N ILE A 255 8.61 -3.81 5.03
CA ILE A 255 9.24 -3.57 3.72
C ILE A 255 9.42 -4.91 2.97
N LEU A 256 9.96 -5.91 3.66
CA LEU A 256 10.21 -7.20 3.04
C LEU A 256 8.92 -7.87 2.52
N VAL A 257 7.89 -7.95 3.36
CA VAL A 257 6.60 -8.55 3.01
C VAL A 257 5.97 -7.82 1.83
N MET A 258 5.93 -6.49 1.88
CA MET A 258 5.36 -5.64 0.84
C MET A 258 6.10 -5.80 -0.50
N GLY A 259 7.43 -5.72 -0.48
CA GLY A 259 8.26 -5.91 -1.67
C GLY A 259 8.08 -7.28 -2.31
N ILE A 260 7.97 -8.36 -1.51
CA ILE A 260 7.70 -9.70 -2.03
C ILE A 260 6.29 -9.78 -2.66
N GLN A 261 5.28 -9.19 -2.01
CA GLN A 261 3.91 -9.15 -2.55
C GLN A 261 3.83 -8.41 -3.89
N LEU A 262 4.47 -7.23 -3.99
CA LEU A 262 4.51 -6.44 -5.23
C LEU A 262 5.19 -7.20 -6.39
N LEU A 263 6.19 -8.04 -6.07
CA LEU A 263 6.92 -8.83 -7.07
C LEU A 263 6.32 -10.21 -7.34
N SER A 264 5.33 -10.64 -6.55
CA SER A 264 4.78 -12.00 -6.61
C SER A 264 4.30 -12.38 -8.01
N THR A 265 3.71 -11.48 -8.78
CA THR A 265 3.22 -11.78 -10.13
C THR A 265 4.18 -11.36 -11.25
N ARG A 266 5.42 -10.96 -10.92
CA ARG A 266 6.34 -10.24 -11.83
C ARG A 266 7.66 -10.95 -12.09
N LEU A 267 7.75 -12.25 -11.81
CA LEU A 267 9.00 -13.02 -11.95
C LEU A 267 9.65 -12.93 -13.34
N ASN A 268 8.85 -12.83 -14.40
CA ASN A 268 9.33 -12.81 -15.79
C ASN A 268 10.02 -11.49 -16.20
N ILE A 269 9.69 -10.37 -15.55
CA ILE A 269 10.23 -9.05 -15.91
C ILE A 269 11.45 -8.64 -15.05
N LEU A 270 11.84 -9.49 -14.10
CA LEU A 270 12.96 -9.21 -13.18
C LEU A 270 14.35 -9.28 -13.84
N ASN A 271 14.47 -9.85 -15.04
CA ASN A 271 15.72 -9.98 -15.80
C ASN A 271 16.89 -10.46 -14.90
N ASP A 272 17.95 -9.67 -14.78
CA ASP A 272 19.16 -9.99 -14.00
C ASP A 272 18.89 -10.19 -12.51
N GLN A 273 17.85 -9.55 -11.96
CA GLN A 273 17.51 -9.66 -10.53
C GLN A 273 16.68 -10.90 -10.21
N ARG A 274 16.14 -11.61 -11.21
CA ARG A 274 15.30 -12.80 -11.00
C ARG A 274 16.00 -13.86 -10.14
N LYS A 275 17.27 -14.13 -10.45
CA LYS A 275 18.08 -15.12 -9.72
C LYS A 275 18.28 -14.70 -8.26
N ASN A 276 18.63 -13.43 -8.03
CA ASN A 276 18.84 -12.89 -6.68
C ASN A 276 17.56 -12.93 -5.85
N PHE A 277 16.42 -12.61 -6.46
CA PHE A 277 15.11 -12.66 -5.84
C PHE A 277 14.74 -14.10 -5.42
N ILE A 278 14.88 -15.09 -6.32
CA ILE A 278 14.63 -16.51 -6.00
C ILE A 278 15.54 -17.02 -4.88
N ILE A 279 16.81 -16.62 -4.89
CA ILE A 279 17.78 -16.95 -3.83
C ILE A 279 17.34 -16.33 -2.49
N SER A 280 16.86 -15.10 -2.49
CA SER A 280 16.36 -14.44 -1.29
C SER A 280 15.15 -15.15 -0.71
N ILE A 281 14.14 -15.49 -1.53
CA ILE A 281 12.98 -16.26 -1.08
C ILE A 281 13.40 -17.63 -0.53
N SER A 282 14.29 -18.33 -1.24
CA SER A 282 14.83 -19.62 -0.79
C SER A 282 15.55 -19.50 0.56
N GLY A 283 16.35 -18.45 0.73
CA GLY A 283 17.09 -18.19 1.97
C GLY A 283 16.18 -17.84 3.15
N LEU A 284 15.07 -17.14 2.90
CA LEU A 284 14.05 -16.87 3.92
C LEU A 284 13.41 -18.17 4.41
N ILE A 285 13.04 -19.08 3.50
CA ILE A 285 12.48 -20.39 3.85
C ILE A 285 13.46 -21.16 4.74
N GLU A 286 14.73 -21.26 4.35
CA GLU A 286 15.72 -22.07 5.08
C GLU A 286 16.09 -21.48 6.44
N ARG A 287 16.26 -20.16 6.53
CA ARG A 287 16.78 -19.51 7.74
C ARG A 287 15.68 -19.14 8.72
N CYS A 288 14.55 -18.60 8.24
CA CYS A 288 13.51 -18.10 9.15
C CYS A 288 12.71 -19.25 9.78
N THR A 289 12.65 -20.44 9.17
CA THR A 289 11.93 -21.62 9.70
C THR A 289 12.28 -21.95 11.15
N GLN A 290 13.55 -21.74 11.55
CA GLN A 290 14.02 -22.07 12.89
C GLN A 290 13.94 -20.90 13.88
N LEU A 291 13.63 -19.70 13.40
CA LEU A 291 14.01 -18.46 14.07
C LEU A 291 12.86 -17.45 14.24
N GLU A 292 11.75 -17.55 13.50
CA GLU A 292 10.57 -16.69 13.73
C GLU A 292 9.92 -16.96 15.09
N LYS A 293 9.52 -15.86 15.76
CA LYS A 293 8.78 -15.91 17.03
C LYS A 293 7.42 -16.62 16.75
N PRO A 294 6.99 -17.57 17.59
CA PRO A 294 5.80 -18.39 17.33
C PRO A 294 4.51 -17.58 17.17
N ASN A 295 4.46 -16.35 17.68
CA ASN A 295 3.26 -15.51 17.69
C ASN A 295 3.20 -14.48 16.53
N ASP A 296 4.18 -14.42 15.63
CA ASP A 296 4.16 -13.44 14.52
C ASP A 296 4.88 -13.95 13.25
N PRO A 297 4.32 -14.97 12.55
CA PRO A 297 4.95 -15.59 11.39
C PRO A 297 4.69 -14.82 10.08
N GLN A 298 4.69 -13.49 10.12
CA GLN A 298 4.25 -12.66 8.99
C GLN A 298 5.07 -12.93 7.73
N VAL A 299 6.39 -13.14 7.83
CA VAL A 299 7.25 -13.32 6.65
C VAL A 299 7.12 -14.74 6.10
N LEU A 300 7.27 -15.78 6.93
CA LEU A 300 7.21 -17.16 6.43
C LEU A 300 5.84 -17.55 5.89
N SER A 301 4.76 -17.09 6.53
CA SER A 301 3.40 -17.40 6.06
C SER A 301 3.15 -16.76 4.70
N GLU A 302 3.58 -15.50 4.53
CA GLU A 302 3.46 -14.81 3.25
C GLU A 302 4.32 -15.47 2.16
N VAL A 303 5.58 -15.79 2.48
CA VAL A 303 6.47 -16.53 1.57
C VAL A 303 5.86 -17.88 1.20
N ALA A 304 5.27 -18.60 2.15
CA ALA A 304 4.62 -19.88 1.89
C ALA A 304 3.42 -19.73 0.95
N ASN A 305 2.58 -18.69 1.13
CA ASN A 305 1.44 -18.41 0.24
C ASN A 305 1.91 -18.11 -1.19
N ILE A 306 2.90 -17.23 -1.34
CA ILE A 306 3.40 -16.79 -2.64
C ILE A 306 4.09 -17.94 -3.38
N VAL A 307 4.95 -18.69 -2.70
CA VAL A 307 5.60 -19.86 -3.30
C VAL A 307 4.57 -20.93 -3.65
N SER A 308 3.54 -21.11 -2.81
CA SER A 308 2.44 -22.04 -3.13
C SER A 308 1.74 -21.65 -4.42
N SER A 309 1.37 -20.38 -4.55
CA SER A 309 0.78 -19.84 -5.79
C SER A 309 1.70 -20.06 -7.00
N TRP A 310 3.02 -19.86 -6.86
CA TRP A 310 3.96 -20.05 -7.96
C TRP A 310 4.11 -21.50 -8.40
N VAL A 311 4.12 -22.43 -7.44
CA VAL A 311 4.26 -23.85 -7.74
C VAL A 311 3.01 -24.36 -8.43
N THR A 312 1.82 -23.96 -7.97
CA THR A 312 0.53 -24.38 -8.55
C THR A 312 0.21 -23.73 -9.89
N ASP A 313 0.71 -22.51 -10.14
CA ASP A 313 0.46 -21.77 -11.39
C ASP A 313 1.50 -22.16 -12.47
N PRO A 314 1.08 -22.72 -13.62
CA PRO A 314 1.97 -23.00 -14.75
C PRO A 314 2.60 -21.74 -15.34
N ASN A 315 1.94 -20.59 -15.21
CA ASN A 315 2.35 -19.32 -15.80
C ASN A 315 3.17 -18.44 -14.83
N SER A 316 3.55 -18.96 -13.66
CA SER A 316 4.29 -18.22 -12.64
C SER A 316 5.67 -17.73 -13.11
N GLY A 317 6.18 -18.25 -14.23
CA GLY A 317 7.53 -17.95 -14.72
C GLY A 317 8.62 -18.77 -14.04
N LEU A 318 8.28 -19.69 -13.13
CA LEU A 318 9.21 -20.67 -12.59
C LEU A 318 9.31 -21.92 -13.48
N LYS A 319 10.53 -22.41 -13.65
CA LYS A 319 10.78 -23.72 -14.29
C LYS A 319 10.44 -24.84 -13.31
N ILE A 320 10.09 -26.03 -13.83
CA ILE A 320 9.81 -27.23 -13.01
C ILE A 320 10.93 -27.53 -12.00
N VAL A 321 12.19 -27.31 -12.37
CA VAL A 321 13.35 -27.49 -11.48
C VAL A 321 13.31 -26.51 -10.30
N GLU A 322 12.94 -25.25 -10.54
CA GLU A 322 12.82 -24.23 -9.49
C GLU A 322 11.62 -24.50 -8.59
N LYS A 323 10.46 -24.87 -9.17
CA LYS A 323 9.28 -25.31 -8.41
C LYS A 323 9.60 -26.48 -7.49
N THR A 324 10.28 -27.50 -8.01
CA THR A 324 10.71 -28.67 -7.22
C THR A 324 11.67 -28.28 -6.11
N SER A 325 12.62 -27.38 -6.38
CA SER A 325 13.56 -26.87 -5.38
C SER A 325 12.85 -26.16 -4.23
N PHE A 326 11.86 -25.32 -4.54
CA PHE A 326 11.02 -24.67 -3.54
C PHE A 326 10.22 -25.66 -2.71
N VAL A 327 9.53 -26.61 -3.35
CA VAL A 327 8.79 -27.68 -2.64
C VAL A 327 9.72 -28.42 -1.68
N HIS A 328 10.93 -28.76 -2.12
CA HIS A 328 11.90 -29.45 -1.27
C HIS A 328 12.34 -28.61 -0.06
N LYS A 329 12.61 -27.30 -0.27
CA LYS A 329 12.95 -26.39 0.83
C LYS A 329 11.79 -26.20 1.81
N MET A 330 10.55 -26.10 1.32
CA MET A 330 9.35 -25.96 2.16
C MET A 330 9.07 -27.21 3.01
N MET A 331 9.61 -28.39 2.69
CA MET A 331 9.55 -29.57 3.57
C MET A 331 10.12 -29.27 4.97
N GLN A 332 11.05 -28.31 5.08
CA GLN A 332 11.63 -27.91 6.37
C GLN A 332 10.62 -27.27 7.32
N PHE A 333 9.46 -26.79 6.82
CA PHE A 333 8.39 -26.26 7.65
C PHE A 333 7.82 -27.28 8.64
N GLU A 334 8.05 -28.58 8.45
CA GLU A 334 7.73 -29.61 9.47
C GLU A 334 8.41 -29.30 10.82
N ASN A 335 9.60 -28.68 10.79
CA ASN A 335 10.36 -28.28 11.96
C ASN A 335 10.08 -26.84 12.43
N ALA A 336 9.19 -26.11 11.74
CA ALA A 336 8.85 -24.75 12.11
C ALA A 336 8.16 -24.72 13.48
N ARG A 337 8.45 -23.68 14.26
CA ARG A 337 7.76 -23.44 15.54
C ARG A 337 6.29 -23.07 15.34
N ASN A 338 5.99 -22.40 14.25
CA ASN A 338 4.64 -21.99 13.87
C ASN A 338 4.04 -22.98 12.85
N PRO A 339 2.81 -23.50 13.06
CA PRO A 339 2.19 -24.47 12.17
C PRO A 339 1.61 -23.87 10.87
N ALA A 340 1.44 -22.54 10.76
CA ALA A 340 0.77 -21.92 9.62
C ALA A 340 1.50 -22.11 8.28
N PRO A 341 2.82 -21.84 8.15
CA PRO A 341 3.55 -22.10 6.90
C PRO A 341 3.52 -23.57 6.49
N TYR A 342 3.57 -24.48 7.48
CA TYR A 342 3.48 -25.93 7.24
C TYR A 342 2.09 -26.34 6.74
N THR A 343 1.03 -25.73 7.28
CA THR A 343 -0.35 -25.99 6.84
C THR A 343 -0.56 -25.53 5.39
N ILE A 344 -0.07 -24.33 5.05
CA ILE A 344 -0.11 -23.79 3.68
C ILE A 344 0.63 -24.74 2.71
N PHE A 345 1.83 -25.19 3.10
CA PHE A 345 2.62 -26.15 2.31
C PHE A 345 1.87 -27.46 2.08
N LEU A 346 1.29 -28.06 3.13
CA LEU A 346 0.55 -29.31 3.01
C LEU A 346 -0.68 -29.17 2.13
N GLN A 347 -1.41 -28.05 2.23
CA GLN A 347 -2.55 -27.77 1.36
C GLN A 347 -2.11 -27.68 -0.11
N MET A 348 -1.04 -26.92 -0.41
CA MET A 348 -0.47 -26.83 -1.75
C MET A 348 -0.08 -28.22 -2.30
N VAL A 349 0.61 -29.05 -1.50
CA VAL A 349 0.99 -30.41 -1.90
C VAL A 349 -0.26 -31.24 -2.21
N TYR A 350 -1.30 -31.15 -1.39
CA TYR A 350 -2.55 -31.87 -1.60
C TYR A 350 -3.27 -31.41 -2.88
N ASP A 351 -3.32 -30.11 -3.16
CA ASP A 351 -3.98 -29.56 -4.34
C ASP A 351 -3.28 -29.99 -5.64
N ILE A 352 -1.94 -30.07 -5.64
CA ILE A 352 -1.17 -30.53 -6.79
C ILE A 352 -1.44 -32.01 -7.09
N ILE A 353 -1.49 -32.87 -6.08
CA ILE A 353 -1.60 -34.32 -6.28
C ILE A 353 -3.04 -34.76 -6.53
N SER A 354 -4.02 -34.07 -5.91
CA SER A 354 -5.44 -34.41 -6.05
C SER A 354 -6.03 -33.92 -7.37
N ASN A 355 -5.31 -33.07 -8.12
CA ASN A 355 -5.75 -32.59 -9.42
C ASN A 355 -5.76 -33.76 -10.45
N PRO A 356 -6.93 -34.11 -11.01
CA PRO A 356 -7.05 -35.22 -11.96
C PRO A 356 -6.42 -34.93 -13.33
N SER A 357 -6.19 -33.66 -13.67
CA SER A 357 -5.55 -33.24 -14.91
C SER A 357 -4.50 -32.16 -14.61
N PRO A 358 -3.37 -32.55 -13.98
CA PRO A 358 -2.36 -31.59 -13.56
C PRO A 358 -1.73 -30.93 -14.79
N PRO A 359 -1.59 -29.60 -14.82
CA PRO A 359 -0.99 -28.91 -15.96
C PRO A 359 0.48 -29.29 -16.17
N GLU A 360 1.17 -29.72 -15.11
CA GLU A 360 2.57 -30.18 -15.15
C GLU A 360 2.71 -31.57 -14.49
N PRO A 361 2.53 -32.68 -15.24
CA PRO A 361 2.54 -34.03 -14.68
C PRO A 361 3.91 -34.43 -14.08
N GLU A 362 5.01 -33.89 -14.62
CA GLU A 362 6.36 -34.09 -14.08
C GLU A 362 6.52 -33.52 -12.67
N LEU A 363 5.84 -32.40 -12.37
CA LEU A 363 5.87 -31.79 -11.04
C LEU A 363 5.20 -32.71 -10.02
N VAL A 364 4.07 -33.32 -10.39
CA VAL A 364 3.34 -34.26 -9.52
C VAL A 364 4.23 -35.43 -9.09
N GLN A 365 5.01 -36.00 -10.02
CA GLN A 365 5.95 -37.09 -9.69
C GLN A 365 7.02 -36.66 -8.67
N LYS A 366 7.51 -35.42 -8.77
CA LYS A 366 8.53 -34.87 -7.87
C LYS A 366 7.95 -34.49 -6.51
N VAL A 367 6.73 -33.96 -6.49
CA VAL A 367 5.95 -33.63 -5.29
C VAL A 367 5.51 -34.90 -4.55
N HIS A 368 5.37 -36.04 -5.23
CA HIS A 368 4.99 -37.31 -4.60
C HIS A 368 5.91 -37.71 -3.43
N ARG A 369 7.18 -37.31 -3.45
CA ARG A 369 8.11 -37.50 -2.31
C ARG A 369 7.71 -36.71 -1.06
N ALA A 370 7.07 -35.55 -1.24
CA ALA A 370 6.52 -34.74 -0.15
C ALA A 370 5.19 -35.28 0.40
N CYS A 371 4.46 -36.12 -0.34
CA CYS A 371 3.20 -36.74 0.14
C CYS A 371 3.40 -37.54 1.43
N MET A 372 4.57 -38.18 1.59
CA MET A 372 4.89 -38.94 2.80
C MET A 372 4.92 -38.06 4.06
N ILE A 373 5.20 -36.76 3.91
CA ILE A 373 5.11 -35.79 5.01
C ILE A 373 3.63 -35.54 5.36
N GLY A 374 2.74 -35.43 4.36
CA GLY A 374 1.30 -35.29 4.58
C GLY A 374 0.68 -36.47 5.34
N LEU A 375 1.15 -37.70 5.09
CA LEU A 375 0.70 -38.88 5.85
C LEU A 375 1.15 -38.87 7.32
N ARG A 376 2.20 -38.10 7.65
CA ARG A 376 2.75 -37.95 9.00
C ARG A 376 2.33 -36.65 9.69
N CYS A 377 1.54 -35.80 9.04
CA CYS A 377 1.26 -34.46 9.55
C CYS A 377 0.47 -34.51 10.87
N ARG A 378 0.70 -33.55 11.77
CA ARG A 378 0.04 -33.53 13.09
C ARG A 378 -1.46 -33.29 13.01
N ASP A 379 -1.93 -32.50 12.05
CA ASP A 379 -3.37 -32.25 11.84
C ASP A 379 -4.10 -33.52 11.35
N PRO A 380 -5.05 -34.07 12.13
CA PRO A 380 -5.83 -35.24 11.73
C PRO A 380 -6.66 -35.05 10.47
N SER A 381 -7.16 -33.83 10.22
CA SER A 381 -8.04 -33.54 9.09
C SER A 381 -7.26 -33.59 7.78
N MET A 382 -6.12 -32.88 7.72
CA MET A 382 -5.21 -32.95 6.58
C MET A 382 -4.70 -34.38 6.37
N ARG A 383 -4.29 -35.07 7.44
CA ARG A 383 -3.80 -36.46 7.35
C ARG A 383 -4.82 -37.40 6.71
N LYS A 384 -6.10 -37.26 7.09
CA LYS A 384 -7.21 -38.04 6.52
C LYS A 384 -7.35 -37.83 5.01
N ASN A 385 -7.17 -36.59 4.53
CA ASN A 385 -7.24 -36.28 3.10
C ASN A 385 -6.13 -36.97 2.31
N PHE A 386 -4.88 -36.92 2.82
CA PHE A 386 -3.75 -37.63 2.22
C PHE A 386 -3.94 -39.16 2.22
N PHE A 387 -4.44 -39.74 3.31
CA PHE A 387 -4.74 -41.18 3.36
C PHE A 387 -5.80 -41.60 2.36
N ARG A 388 -6.89 -40.82 2.20
CA ARG A 388 -7.94 -41.10 1.21
C ARG A 388 -7.41 -41.04 -0.22
N TYR A 389 -6.59 -40.03 -0.52
CA TYR A 389 -5.95 -39.93 -1.82
C TYR A 389 -5.06 -41.16 -2.09
N PHE A 390 -4.21 -41.55 -1.14
CA PHE A 390 -3.35 -42.71 -1.27
C PHE A 390 -4.14 -44.02 -1.40
N GLU A 391 -5.18 -44.22 -0.60
CA GLU A 391 -6.07 -45.39 -0.69
C GLU A 391 -6.69 -45.52 -2.09
N GLY A 392 -7.05 -44.40 -2.73
CA GLY A 392 -7.56 -44.38 -4.09
C GLY A 392 -6.54 -44.80 -5.16
N GLN A 393 -5.24 -44.60 -4.91
CA GLN A 393 -4.16 -44.95 -5.84
C GLN A 393 -3.69 -46.41 -5.68
N VAL A 394 -3.90 -47.01 -4.50
CA VAL A 394 -3.47 -48.38 -4.21
C VAL A 394 -4.46 -49.39 -4.82
N ASN A 395 -3.92 -50.32 -5.61
CA ASN A 395 -4.70 -51.43 -6.17
C ASN A 395 -5.42 -52.21 -5.07
N ARG A 396 -6.68 -52.59 -5.29
CA ARG A 396 -7.50 -53.29 -4.29
C ARG A 396 -7.19 -54.80 -4.18
N SER A 397 -6.32 -55.33 -5.04
CA SER A 397 -5.89 -56.72 -5.00
C SER A 397 -4.86 -56.94 -3.88
N LEU A 398 -5.09 -57.96 -3.04
CA LEU A 398 -4.19 -58.35 -1.94
C LEU A 398 -2.78 -58.70 -2.40
N PHE A 399 -2.59 -59.11 -3.66
CA PHE A 399 -1.27 -59.43 -4.22
C PHE A 399 -0.49 -58.20 -4.71
N HIS A 400 -1.15 -57.05 -4.85
CA HIS A 400 -0.56 -55.79 -5.33
C HIS A 400 -0.49 -54.70 -4.24
N ARG A 401 -1.02 -54.97 -3.05
CA ARG A 401 -0.89 -54.16 -1.83
C ARG A 401 0.33 -54.61 -1.05
#